data_AF-A0A9D8NZ72-F1
#
_entry.id   AF-A0A9D8NZ72-F1
#
_cell.length_a   1.000
_cell.length_b   1.000
_cell.length_c   1.000
_cell.angle_alpha   90.00
_cell.angle_beta   90.00
_cell.angle_gamma   90.00
#
_symmetry.space_group_name_H-M   'P 1'
#
loop_
_entity.id
_entity.type
_entity.pdbx_description
1 polymer ?
#
loop_
_entity_poly.entity_id
_entity_poly.type
_entity_poly.pdbx_seq_one_letter_code
_entity_poly.pdbx_strand_id
1 'polypeptide(L)'
;FILEDNTLQPFAHIGNNVTLWSGNHIGHHSSIHDHCFVASHVVVSGGVEIGEQCFVGVNATLRDHIKIGPRCVLGAGTILLGDAEPEGVYIAQSTDRSRVPSSRLRQI
;
A
#
# COMPACT_ATOMS: atom_id res chain seq x y z
N PHE A 1 -13.59 -2.60 8.04
CA PHE A 1 -13.09 -3.29 9.25
C PHE A 1 -11.65 -2.85 9.50
N ILE A 2 -11.28 -2.52 10.74
CA ILE A 2 -9.90 -2.15 11.10
C ILE A 2 -9.35 -3.25 12.02
N LEU A 3 -8.31 -3.94 11.56
CA LEU A 3 -7.63 -4.99 12.33
C LEU A 3 -6.56 -4.38 13.26
N GLU A 4 -5.84 -5.22 13.99
CA GLU A 4 -4.84 -4.81 14.98
C GLU A 4 -3.64 -4.05 14.39
N ASP A 5 -2.95 -3.30 15.25
CA ASP A 5 -1.66 -2.65 14.96
C ASP A 5 -1.63 -1.67 13.78
N ASN A 6 -2.77 -1.09 13.43
CA ASN A 6 -2.83 0.04 12.49
C ASN A 6 -2.40 1.34 13.18
N THR A 7 -1.42 2.03 12.61
CA THR A 7 -0.99 3.38 13.04
C THR A 7 -1.62 4.43 12.14
N LEU A 8 -2.58 5.19 12.66
CA LEU A 8 -3.19 6.32 11.97
C LEU A 8 -2.62 7.62 12.55
N GLN A 9 -1.92 8.38 11.72
CA GLN A 9 -1.34 9.67 12.12
C GLN A 9 -2.37 10.81 12.08
N PRO A 10 -2.07 11.98 12.71
CA PRO A 10 -3.00 13.10 12.77
C PRO A 10 -3.56 13.51 11.40
N PHE A 11 -4.85 13.84 11.39
CA PHE A 11 -5.59 14.31 10.21
C PHE A 11 -5.72 13.29 9.07
N ALA A 12 -5.35 12.02 9.31
CA ALA A 12 -5.72 10.95 8.39
C ALA A 12 -7.24 10.76 8.34
N HIS A 13 -7.79 10.58 7.15
CA HIS A 13 -9.19 10.33 6.91
C HIS A 13 -9.40 8.93 6.35
N ILE A 14 -10.33 8.17 6.94
CA ILE A 14 -10.72 6.84 6.50
C ILE A 14 -12.21 6.88 6.15
N GLY A 15 -12.51 6.54 4.91
CA GLY A 15 -13.86 6.50 4.36
C GLY A 15 -14.69 5.31 4.86
N ASN A 16 -15.89 5.20 4.31
CA ASN A 16 -16.85 4.16 4.65
C ASN A 16 -16.43 2.81 4.08
N ASN A 17 -16.69 1.74 4.85
CA ASN A 17 -16.44 0.37 4.41
C ASN A 17 -15.00 0.12 3.91
N VAL A 18 -14.03 0.86 4.45
CA VAL A 18 -12.61 0.57 4.25
C VAL A 18 -12.22 -0.62 5.11
N THR A 19 -11.44 -1.53 4.53
CA THR A 19 -10.80 -2.62 5.28
C THR A 19 -9.32 -2.32 5.42
N LEU A 20 -8.85 -2.20 6.66
CA LEU A 20 -7.43 -2.11 7.01
C LEU A 20 -7.03 -3.42 7.69
N TRP A 21 -6.18 -4.22 7.03
CA TRP A 21 -5.53 -5.37 7.64
C TRP A 21 -4.47 -4.95 8.66
N SER A 22 -3.82 -5.91 9.29
CA SER A 22 -2.96 -5.62 10.44
C SER A 22 -1.67 -4.91 10.05
N GLY A 23 -1.19 -4.00 10.90
CA GLY A 23 0.15 -3.45 10.82
C GLY A 23 0.39 -2.33 9.79
N ASN A 24 -0.65 -1.63 9.32
CA ASN A 24 -0.46 -0.54 8.35
C ASN A 24 0.01 0.75 9.01
N HIS A 25 0.70 1.57 8.22
CA HIS A 25 1.00 2.95 8.54
C HIS A 25 0.20 3.88 7.62
N ILE A 26 -0.69 4.69 8.20
CA ILE A 26 -1.44 5.73 7.48
C ILE A 26 -0.90 7.10 7.90
N GLY A 27 -0.10 7.70 7.00
CA GLY A 27 0.59 8.96 7.23
C GLY A 27 -0.34 10.15 7.44
N HIS A 28 0.19 11.20 8.05
CA HIS A 28 -0.59 12.39 8.39
C HIS A 28 -1.27 13.01 7.15
N HIS A 29 -2.48 13.55 7.31
CA HIS A 29 -3.22 14.20 6.22
C HIS A 29 -3.54 13.30 5.00
N SER A 30 -3.35 11.99 5.10
CA SER A 30 -3.71 11.07 4.03
C SER A 30 -5.20 10.74 4.07
N SER A 31 -5.81 10.55 2.90
CA SER A 31 -7.21 10.17 2.75
C SER A 31 -7.31 8.82 2.07
N ILE A 32 -8.02 7.88 2.70
CA ILE A 32 -8.40 6.61 2.09
C ILE A 32 -9.90 6.65 1.88
N HIS A 33 -10.33 6.74 0.64
CA HIS A 33 -11.74 6.87 0.28
C HIS A 33 -12.50 5.54 0.40
N ASP A 34 -13.79 5.58 0.17
CA ASP A 34 -14.74 4.50 0.46
C ASP A 34 -14.39 3.18 -0.25
N HIS A 35 -14.78 2.07 0.37
CA HIS A 35 -14.69 0.73 -0.21
C HIS A 35 -13.28 0.23 -0.56
N CYS A 36 -12.24 0.88 -0.05
CA CYS A 36 -10.87 0.42 -0.23
C CYS A 36 -10.56 -0.82 0.60
N PHE A 37 -9.69 -1.68 0.07
CA PHE A 37 -9.09 -2.79 0.78
C PHE A 37 -7.58 -2.57 0.87
N VAL A 38 -7.08 -2.34 2.08
CA VAL A 38 -5.67 -2.17 2.40
C VAL A 38 -5.19 -3.42 3.13
N ALA A 39 -4.36 -4.23 2.47
CA ALA A 39 -3.80 -5.45 3.01
C ALA A 39 -2.75 -5.15 4.11
N SER A 40 -2.14 -6.18 4.71
CA SER A 40 -1.20 -5.99 5.82
C SER A 40 0.08 -5.26 5.43
N HIS A 41 0.62 -4.51 6.40
CA HIS A 41 1.93 -3.86 6.32
C HIS A 41 2.11 -2.91 5.12
N VAL A 42 1.02 -2.29 4.68
CA VAL A 42 1.06 -1.20 3.71
C VAL A 42 1.57 0.06 4.41
N VAL A 43 2.48 0.76 3.74
CA VAL A 43 2.95 2.08 4.14
C VAL A 43 2.35 3.13 3.22
N VAL A 44 1.42 3.91 3.76
CA VAL A 44 0.89 5.11 3.13
C VAL A 44 1.61 6.30 3.76
N SER A 45 2.48 6.97 2.99
CA SER A 45 3.18 8.18 3.48
C SER A 45 2.20 9.34 3.72
N GLY A 46 2.71 10.49 4.19
CA GLY A 46 1.88 11.66 4.48
C GLY A 46 1.26 12.30 3.23
N GLY A 47 0.02 12.79 3.37
CA GLY A 47 -0.69 13.55 2.34
C GLY A 47 -1.08 12.77 1.10
N VAL A 48 -1.18 11.43 1.20
CA VAL A 48 -1.56 10.55 0.08
C VAL A 48 -3.09 10.48 -0.04
N GLU A 49 -3.60 10.49 -1.26
CA GLU A 49 -5.02 10.31 -1.55
C GLU A 49 -5.25 8.98 -2.28
N ILE A 50 -5.97 8.05 -1.65
CA ILE A 50 -6.35 6.76 -2.25
C ILE A 50 -7.83 6.82 -2.61
N GLY A 51 -8.14 6.86 -3.91
CA GLY A 51 -9.49 6.90 -4.46
C GLY A 51 -10.33 5.68 -4.10
N GLU A 52 -11.64 5.78 -4.28
CA GLU A 52 -12.60 4.74 -3.90
C GLU A 52 -12.32 3.39 -4.57
N GLN A 53 -12.70 2.30 -3.89
CA GLN A 53 -12.65 0.93 -4.41
C GLN A 53 -11.24 0.45 -4.83
N CYS A 54 -10.18 1.03 -4.26
CA CYS A 54 -8.82 0.56 -4.52
C CYS A 54 -8.49 -0.71 -3.74
N PHE A 55 -7.65 -1.56 -4.32
CA PHE A 55 -6.96 -2.66 -3.62
C PHE A 55 -5.48 -2.32 -3.47
N VAL A 56 -4.98 -2.36 -2.23
CA VAL A 56 -3.56 -2.13 -1.92
C VAL A 56 -2.99 -3.39 -1.28
N GLY A 57 -2.12 -4.08 -2.03
CA GLY A 57 -1.57 -5.39 -1.69
C GLY A 57 -0.54 -5.35 -0.56
N VAL A 58 -0.28 -6.52 0.02
CA VAL A 58 0.61 -6.70 1.19
C VAL A 58 1.96 -6.04 0.93
N ASN A 59 2.50 -5.34 1.94
CA ASN A 59 3.81 -4.67 1.85
C ASN A 59 3.94 -3.60 0.74
N ALA A 60 2.85 -3.09 0.18
CA ALA A 60 2.93 -1.96 -0.75
C ALA A 60 3.38 -0.68 -0.03
N THR A 61 4.14 0.17 -0.73
CA THR A 61 4.66 1.44 -0.24
C THR A 61 4.27 2.58 -1.17
N LEU A 62 3.62 3.61 -0.63
CA LEU A 62 3.16 4.79 -1.36
C LEU A 62 3.99 6.01 -0.95
N ARG A 63 4.61 6.69 -1.92
CA ARG A 63 5.34 7.95 -1.69
C ARG A 63 4.40 9.04 -1.16
N ASP A 64 4.92 9.99 -0.40
CA ASP A 64 4.19 11.16 0.08
C ASP A 64 3.57 11.97 -1.08
N HIS A 65 2.43 12.58 -0.78
CA HIS A 65 1.72 13.54 -1.64
C HIS A 65 1.30 13.02 -3.03
N ILE A 66 1.23 11.71 -3.24
CA ILE A 66 0.71 11.13 -4.49
C ILE A 66 -0.80 10.89 -4.43
N LYS A 67 -1.42 10.83 -5.60
CA LYS A 67 -2.84 10.50 -5.78
C LYS A 67 -3.00 9.19 -6.52
N ILE A 68 -3.86 8.33 -6.00
CA ILE A 68 -4.25 7.07 -6.61
C ILE A 68 -5.70 7.21 -7.03
N GLY A 69 -5.96 7.16 -8.34
CA GLY A 69 -7.31 7.20 -8.88
C GLY A 69 -8.18 6.03 -8.38
N PRO A 70 -9.51 6.15 -8.45
CA PRO A 70 -10.41 5.09 -7.98
C PRO A 70 -10.21 3.79 -8.76
N ARG A 71 -10.57 2.67 -8.13
CA ARG A 71 -10.52 1.31 -8.70
C ARG A 71 -9.11 0.83 -9.11
N CYS A 72 -8.05 1.42 -8.55
CA CYS A 72 -6.69 0.93 -8.79
C CYS A 72 -6.42 -0.39 -8.06
N VAL A 73 -5.49 -1.18 -8.62
CA VAL A 73 -4.94 -2.39 -8.00
C VAL A 73 -3.44 -2.22 -7.85
N LEU A 74 -2.97 -2.08 -6.62
CA LEU A 74 -1.55 -2.10 -6.28
C LEU A 74 -1.21 -3.50 -5.77
N GLY A 75 -0.36 -4.21 -6.50
CA GLY A 75 0.11 -5.55 -6.15
C GLY A 75 0.95 -5.59 -4.86
N ALA A 76 1.19 -6.81 -4.38
CA ALA A 76 2.05 -7.01 -3.22
C ALA A 76 3.48 -6.49 -3.49
N GLY A 77 4.06 -5.80 -2.51
CA GLY A 77 5.41 -5.23 -2.61
C GLY A 77 5.55 -4.09 -3.61
N THR A 78 4.46 -3.56 -4.18
CA THR A 78 4.51 -2.41 -5.09
C THR A 78 5.07 -1.18 -4.39
N ILE A 79 6.03 -0.51 -5.01
CA ILE A 79 6.54 0.81 -4.59
C ILE A 79 6.02 1.84 -5.60
N LEU A 80 5.02 2.62 -5.21
CA LEU A 80 4.41 3.63 -6.07
C LEU A 80 5.01 4.99 -5.77
N LEU A 81 5.75 5.53 -6.76
CA LEU A 81 6.54 6.77 -6.63
C LEU A 81 5.89 7.98 -7.32
N GLY A 82 4.68 7.85 -7.84
CA GLY A 82 3.98 8.91 -8.55
C GLY A 82 2.49 8.65 -8.59
N ASP A 83 1.76 9.59 -9.17
CA ASP A 83 0.31 9.47 -9.28
C ASP A 83 -0.08 8.27 -10.15
N ALA A 84 -1.23 7.70 -9.80
CA ALA A 84 -1.84 6.60 -10.53
C ALA A 84 -3.18 7.06 -11.11
N GLU A 85 -3.35 6.83 -12.41
CA GLU A 85 -4.61 7.09 -13.09
C GLU A 85 -5.69 6.08 -12.64
N PRO A 86 -6.99 6.45 -12.70
CA PRO A 86 -8.09 5.56 -12.36
C PRO A 86 -7.99 4.21 -13.07
N GLU A 87 -8.41 3.13 -12.40
CA GLU A 87 -8.40 1.75 -12.93
C GLU A 87 -7.00 1.20 -13.26
N GLY A 88 -5.93 1.88 -12.81
CA GLY A 88 -4.56 1.46 -13.01
C GLY A 88 -4.19 0.18 -12.23
N VAL A 89 -3.31 -0.63 -12.83
CA VAL A 89 -2.80 -1.87 -12.23
C VAL A 89 -1.28 -1.80 -12.14
N TYR A 90 -0.74 -1.87 -10.92
CA TYR A 90 0.69 -1.67 -10.63
C TYR A 90 1.22 -2.88 -9.85
N ILE A 91 2.02 -3.71 -10.50
CA ILE A 91 2.51 -4.98 -9.93
C ILE A 91 4.03 -4.94 -9.84
N ALA A 92 4.57 -5.23 -8.67
CA ALA A 92 6.01 -5.44 -8.51
C ALA A 92 6.49 -6.69 -9.28
N GLN A 93 7.71 -6.63 -9.81
CA GLN A 93 8.31 -7.81 -10.43
C GLN A 93 8.55 -8.90 -9.37
N SER A 94 8.16 -10.12 -9.69
CA SER A 94 8.43 -11.29 -8.85
C SER A 94 9.94 -11.48 -8.68
N THR A 95 10.38 -11.80 -7.45
CA THR A 95 11.78 -12.11 -7.19
C THR A 95 12.21 -13.38 -7.93
N ASP A 96 13.29 -13.28 -8.70
CA ASP A 96 13.91 -14.44 -9.33
C ASP A 96 14.66 -15.30 -8.32
N ARG A 97 14.57 -16.62 -8.49
CA ARG A 97 15.39 -17.55 -7.71
C ARG A 97 16.87 -17.36 -8.06
N SER A 98 17.69 -17.07 -7.05
CA SER A 98 19.14 -16.98 -7.22
C SER A 98 19.72 -18.28 -7.79
N ARG A 99 20.66 -18.15 -8.74
CA ARG A 99 21.47 -19.28 -9.26
C ARG A 99 22.46 -19.79 -8.21
N VAL A 100 22.73 -19.02 -7.18
CA VAL A 100 23.63 -19.39 -6.08
C VAL A 100 22.78 -20.04 -4.98
N PRO A 101 22.97 -21.34 -4.67
CA PRO A 101 22.30 -21.97 -3.53
C PRO A 101 22.77 -21.33 -2.22
N SER A 102 21.90 -21.32 -1.21
CA SER A 102 22.17 -20.71 0.10
C SER A 102 23.45 -21.22 0.76
N SER A 103 23.81 -22.49 0.53
CA SER A 103 25.06 -23.10 1.03
C SER A 103 26.35 -22.43 0.54
N ARG A 104 26.29 -21.59 -0.50
CA ARG A 104 27.43 -20.86 -1.06
C ARG A 104 27.39 -19.36 -0.79
N LEU A 105 26.36 -18.87 -0.10
CA LEU A 105 26.29 -17.47 0.32
C LEU A 105 27.15 -17.31 1.57
N ARG A 106 28.40 -16.87 1.39
CA ARG A 106 29.38 -16.75 2.48
C ARG A 106 29.18 -15.51 3.35
N GLN A 107 28.40 -14.53 2.90
CA GLN A 107 28.13 -13.26 3.60
C GLN A 107 26.77 -12.65 3.19
N ILE A 108 25.68 -13.16 3.78
CA ILE A 108 24.42 -12.44 3.97
C ILE A 108 24.13 -12.44 5.46
#